data_AF-A0A6F8YZC5-F1
#
_entry.id   AF-A0A6F8YZC5-F1
#
_cell.length_a   1.000
_cell.length_b   1.000
_cell.length_c   1.000
_cell.angle_alpha   90.00
_cell.angle_beta   90.00
_cell.angle_gamma   90.00
#
_symmetry.space_group_name_H-M   'P 1'
#
loop_
_entity.id
_entity.type
_entity.pdbx_description
1 polymer ?
#
loop_
_entity_poly.entity_id
_entity_poly.type
_entity_poly.pdbx_seq_one_letter_code
_entity_poly.pdbx_strand_id
1 'polypeptide(L)'
;MRERDLLLEEGERLRAEARARPAADAAALWRGFEKLTERYRELLPEVPVARCPFTDTPVWWPIDTAGLDGWFWEYPGGARRDPRGRPPSWVAMTGAMRLAGPVERTPFAVAPGPGAPFVVPRILGAAPRVRGVIAQVAVGRHTGWAITYFGRPAPGTRLVNLWGTDSYPVARDGLWTGRAREESGVERYDFDLEPWVGTGALLWTTPGDESATLRTGVDGCPYLGLTGPRRFALVERGQVRYAERLGVSDRG
;
A
#
# COMPACT_ATOMS: atom_id res chain seq x y z
N MET A 1 0.31 -5.35 -20.13
CA MET A 1 1.60 -5.92 -19.71
C MET A 1 2.74 -5.46 -20.59
N ARG A 2 2.78 -5.78 -21.90
CA ARG A 2 3.91 -5.41 -22.79
C ARG A 2 4.39 -3.95 -22.69
N GLU A 3 3.48 -2.96 -22.65
CA GLU A 3 3.87 -1.55 -22.53
C GLU A 3 4.54 -1.23 -21.18
N ARG A 4 3.97 -1.73 -20.07
CA ARG A 4 4.56 -1.61 -18.73
C ARG A 4 6.00 -2.13 -18.73
N ASP A 5 6.21 -3.33 -19.26
CA ASP A 5 7.51 -4.00 -19.21
C ASP A 5 8.56 -3.23 -20.03
N LEU A 6 8.18 -2.68 -21.19
CA LEU A 6 9.05 -1.80 -22.00
C LEU A 6 9.41 -0.51 -21.26
N LEU A 7 8.46 0.11 -20.54
CA LEU A 7 8.74 1.31 -19.75
C LEU A 7 9.72 1.00 -18.62
N LEU A 8 9.55 -0.12 -17.92
CA LEU A 8 10.44 -0.53 -16.83
C LEU A 8 11.86 -0.79 -17.36
N GLU A 9 11.99 -1.54 -18.45
CA GLU A 9 13.29 -1.84 -19.07
C GLU A 9 14.03 -0.55 -19.50
N GLU A 10 13.36 0.30 -20.26
CA GLU A 10 13.95 1.55 -20.75
C GLU A 10 14.25 2.53 -19.61
N GLY A 11 13.36 2.63 -18.61
CA GLY A 11 13.58 3.51 -17.48
C GLY A 11 14.73 3.06 -16.58
N GLU A 12 14.91 1.75 -16.37
CA GLU A 12 16.08 1.25 -15.65
C GLU A 12 17.37 1.42 -16.46
N ARG A 13 17.32 1.31 -17.80
CA ARG A 13 18.44 1.67 -18.68
C ARG A 13 18.83 3.14 -18.51
N LEU A 14 17.87 4.07 -18.56
CA LEU A 14 18.10 5.49 -18.36
C LEU A 14 18.66 5.80 -16.95
N ARG A 15 18.12 5.17 -15.89
CA ARG A 15 18.63 5.30 -14.52
C ARG A 15 20.08 4.85 -14.40
N ALA A 16 20.43 3.70 -14.98
CA ALA A 16 21.78 3.17 -14.95
C ALA A 16 22.75 4.12 -15.68
N GLU A 17 22.37 4.60 -16.86
CA GLU A 17 23.16 5.54 -17.65
C GLU A 17 23.34 6.89 -16.94
N ALA A 18 22.28 7.42 -16.33
CA ALA A 18 22.32 8.68 -15.61
C ALA A 18 23.23 8.62 -14.37
N ARG A 19 23.25 7.48 -13.66
CA ARG A 19 24.15 7.25 -12.51
C ARG A 19 25.61 7.11 -12.90
N ALA A 20 25.90 6.69 -14.13
CA ALA A 20 27.27 6.55 -14.63
C ALA A 20 27.88 7.88 -15.11
N ARG A 21 27.08 8.96 -15.17
CA ARG A 21 27.50 10.28 -15.66
C ARG A 21 27.62 11.30 -14.52
N PRO A 22 28.46 12.35 -14.68
CA PRO A 22 28.41 13.52 -13.81
C PRO A 22 27.00 14.13 -13.79
N ALA A 23 26.58 14.68 -12.64
CA ALA A 23 25.22 15.20 -12.46
C ALA A 23 24.83 16.27 -13.50
N ALA A 24 25.78 17.13 -13.91
CA ALA A 24 25.57 18.15 -14.93
C ALA A 24 25.19 17.55 -16.31
N ASP A 25 25.65 16.34 -16.61
CA ASP A 25 25.47 15.67 -17.90
C ASP A 25 24.31 14.66 -17.90
N ALA A 26 23.76 14.35 -16.72
CA ALA A 26 22.69 13.38 -16.52
C ALA A 26 21.28 13.96 -16.66
N ALA A 27 21.15 15.30 -16.70
CA ALA A 27 19.86 15.98 -16.61
C ALA A 27 18.85 15.56 -17.71
N ALA A 28 19.31 15.31 -18.93
CA ALA A 28 18.44 14.86 -20.01
C ALA A 28 17.91 13.43 -19.79
N LEU A 29 18.74 12.54 -19.23
CA LEU A 29 18.35 11.16 -18.92
C LEU A 29 17.33 11.13 -17.78
N TRP A 30 17.51 11.96 -16.75
CA TRP A 30 16.54 12.09 -15.66
C TRP A 30 15.19 12.62 -16.15
N ARG A 31 15.17 13.64 -17.02
CA ARG A 31 13.92 14.10 -17.66
C ARG A 31 13.28 13.01 -18.53
N GLY A 32 14.07 12.20 -19.22
CA GLY A 32 13.59 11.05 -19.97
C GLY A 32 12.92 10.03 -19.05
N PHE A 33 13.59 9.68 -17.96
CA PHE A 33 13.07 8.78 -16.93
C PHE A 33 11.77 9.31 -16.32
N GLU A 34 11.69 10.59 -15.97
CA GLU A 34 10.48 11.23 -15.43
C GLU A 34 9.27 11.03 -16.35
N LYS A 35 9.42 11.27 -17.66
CA LYS A 35 8.36 11.03 -18.64
C LYS A 35 7.89 9.58 -18.67
N LEU A 36 8.81 8.62 -18.56
CA LEU A 36 8.44 7.21 -18.47
C LEU A 36 7.69 6.90 -17.17
N THR A 37 8.08 7.50 -16.05
CA THR A 37 7.34 7.33 -14.79
C THR A 37 5.94 7.92 -14.85
N GLU A 38 5.74 9.05 -15.54
CA GLU A 38 4.40 9.62 -15.79
C GLU A 38 3.55 8.64 -16.58
N ARG A 39 4.08 8.13 -17.70
CA ARG A 39 3.36 7.13 -18.51
C ARG A 39 3.07 5.85 -17.71
N TYR A 40 4.02 5.39 -16.90
CA TYR A 40 3.82 4.24 -16.02
C TYR A 40 2.67 4.47 -15.02
N ARG A 41 2.59 5.66 -14.41
CA ARG A 41 1.50 6.02 -13.48
C ARG A 41 0.13 6.00 -14.16
N GLU A 42 0.05 6.32 -15.44
CA GLU A 42 -1.19 6.24 -16.22
C GLU A 42 -1.66 4.80 -16.43
N LEU A 43 -0.71 3.87 -16.61
CA LEU A 43 -0.99 2.45 -16.82
C LEU A 43 -1.40 1.70 -15.55
N LEU A 44 -1.28 2.31 -14.36
CA LEU A 44 -1.69 1.67 -13.11
C LEU A 44 -3.20 1.36 -13.14
N PRO A 45 -3.61 0.08 -13.00
CA PRO A 45 -5.01 -0.27 -12.90
C PRO A 45 -5.60 0.30 -11.61
N GLU A 46 -6.85 0.76 -11.71
CA GLU A 46 -7.67 1.11 -10.56
C GLU A 46 -8.35 -0.16 -10.06
N VAL A 47 -8.04 -0.60 -8.84
CA VAL A 47 -8.67 -1.79 -8.25
C VAL A 47 -9.47 -1.40 -7.01
N PRO A 48 -10.56 -2.13 -6.69
CA PRO A 48 -11.32 -1.84 -5.49
C PRO A 48 -10.52 -2.31 -4.27
N VAL A 49 -10.25 -1.40 -3.34
CA VAL A 49 -9.49 -1.69 -2.10
C VAL A 49 -10.33 -1.59 -0.84
N ALA A 50 -11.53 -1.00 -0.95
CA ALA A 50 -12.51 -0.92 0.11
C ALA A 50 -13.84 -0.39 -0.45
N ARG A 51 -14.87 -0.41 0.40
CA ARG A 51 -16.10 0.37 0.23
C ARG A 51 -16.36 1.12 1.53
N CYS A 52 -16.76 2.37 1.44
CA CYS A 52 -16.96 3.23 2.60
C CYS A 52 -18.14 2.71 3.45
N PRO A 53 -17.94 2.40 4.75
CA PRO A 53 -19.01 1.88 5.60
C PRO A 53 -20.08 2.93 5.98
N PHE A 54 -19.89 4.19 5.58
CA PHE A 54 -20.82 5.29 5.90
C PHE A 54 -21.61 5.80 4.70
N THR A 55 -21.06 5.65 3.50
CA THR A 55 -21.65 6.20 2.25
C THR A 55 -21.85 5.15 1.19
N ASP A 56 -21.45 3.91 1.46
CA ASP A 56 -21.43 2.80 0.51
C ASP A 56 -20.63 3.09 -0.77
N THR A 57 -19.77 4.10 -0.78
CA THR A 57 -19.00 4.48 -1.97
C THR A 57 -17.77 3.57 -2.11
N PRO A 58 -17.53 2.92 -3.26
CA PRO A 58 -16.31 2.15 -3.48
C PRO A 58 -15.08 3.06 -3.50
N VAL A 59 -13.97 2.55 -2.96
CA VAL A 59 -12.65 3.18 -3.02
C VAL A 59 -11.82 2.40 -4.02
N TRP A 60 -11.50 3.08 -5.12
CA TRP A 60 -10.61 2.59 -6.15
C TRP A 60 -9.21 3.13 -5.91
N TRP A 61 -8.20 2.28 -6.08
CA TRP A 61 -6.82 2.66 -5.86
C TRP A 61 -5.95 2.28 -7.06
N PRO A 62 -5.12 3.20 -7.58
CA PRO A 62 -4.12 2.88 -8.57
C PRO A 62 -2.97 2.10 -7.91
N ILE A 63 -2.81 0.84 -8.31
CA ILE A 63 -1.80 -0.08 -7.74
C ILE A 63 -1.27 -0.97 -8.85
N ASP A 64 0.04 -1.26 -8.84
CA ASP A 64 0.59 -2.23 -9.77
C ASP A 64 0.25 -3.65 -9.30
N THR A 65 -0.66 -4.30 -10.03
CA THR A 65 -1.10 -5.67 -9.78
C THR A 65 -0.37 -6.72 -10.62
N ALA A 66 0.58 -6.33 -11.48
CA ALA A 66 1.29 -7.30 -12.31
C ALA A 66 2.33 -8.10 -11.51
N GLY A 67 2.97 -7.47 -10.52
CA GLY A 67 4.02 -8.06 -9.70
C GLY A 67 4.74 -7.01 -8.85
N LEU A 68 5.72 -7.45 -8.07
CA LEU A 68 6.51 -6.57 -7.20
C LEU A 68 7.66 -5.84 -7.91
N ASP A 69 7.90 -6.14 -9.18
CA ASP A 69 8.97 -5.58 -10.03
C ASP A 69 8.64 -4.20 -10.63
N GLY A 70 7.42 -3.70 -10.45
CA GLY A 70 7.03 -2.38 -10.93
C GLY A 70 7.42 -1.24 -10.01
N TRP A 71 7.67 -0.06 -10.58
CA TRP A 71 8.04 1.14 -9.82
C TRP A 71 7.01 1.57 -8.76
N PHE A 72 5.76 1.10 -8.81
CA PHE A 72 4.79 1.32 -7.73
C PHE A 72 5.30 0.76 -6.39
N TRP A 73 6.02 -0.35 -6.43
CA TRP A 73 6.48 -1.07 -5.24
C TRP A 73 7.84 -0.60 -4.73
N GLU A 74 8.54 0.28 -5.47
CA GLU A 74 9.81 0.86 -5.04
C GLU A 74 9.64 1.64 -3.72
N TYR A 75 10.34 1.19 -2.69
CA TYR A 75 10.32 1.79 -1.36
C TYR A 75 11.51 2.74 -1.17
N PRO A 76 11.29 3.96 -0.64
CA PRO A 76 9.99 4.56 -0.31
C PRO A 76 9.32 5.29 -1.49
N GLY A 77 10.09 5.65 -2.53
CA GLY A 77 9.77 6.71 -3.50
C GLY A 77 9.09 6.28 -4.80
N GLY A 78 8.47 5.11 -4.84
CA GLY A 78 7.88 4.54 -6.06
C GLY A 78 6.92 5.43 -6.85
N ALA A 79 6.82 5.14 -8.15
CA ALA A 79 5.97 5.86 -9.11
C ALA A 79 4.49 5.51 -8.90
N ARG A 80 3.80 6.36 -8.15
CA ARG A 80 2.38 6.18 -7.80
C ARG A 80 1.54 7.33 -8.34
N ARG A 81 0.28 7.05 -8.67
CA ARG A 81 -0.75 8.04 -8.99
C ARG A 81 -1.62 8.25 -7.75
N ASP A 82 -2.13 9.46 -7.54
CA ASP A 82 -3.17 9.65 -6.53
C ASP A 82 -4.48 9.01 -6.99
N PRO A 83 -5.28 8.41 -6.09
CA PRO A 83 -6.60 7.89 -6.44
C PRO A 83 -7.50 9.03 -6.93
N ARG A 84 -8.36 8.76 -7.91
CA ARG A 84 -9.26 9.77 -8.52
C ARG A 84 -10.19 10.45 -7.50
N GLY A 85 -10.50 9.76 -6.42
CA GLY A 85 -11.32 10.30 -5.34
C GLY A 85 -11.24 9.43 -4.10
N ARG A 86 -11.51 10.06 -2.95
CA ARG A 86 -11.67 9.38 -1.67
C ARG A 86 -12.91 9.95 -0.99
N PRO A 87 -13.75 9.14 -0.34
CA PRO A 87 -14.86 9.66 0.43
C PRO A 87 -14.33 10.57 1.56
N PRO A 88 -15.09 11.58 2.00
CA PRO A 88 -14.65 12.49 3.08
C PRO A 88 -14.31 11.79 4.39
N SER A 89 -14.84 10.59 4.59
CA SER A 89 -14.56 9.73 5.74
C SER A 89 -13.27 8.93 5.62
N TRP A 90 -12.58 8.89 4.47
CA TRP A 90 -11.33 8.13 4.34
C TRP A 90 -10.24 8.72 5.24
N VAL A 91 -9.56 7.86 5.99
CA VAL A 91 -8.53 8.26 6.98
C VAL A 91 -7.14 7.84 6.54
N ALA A 92 -6.95 6.54 6.25
CA ALA A 92 -5.66 5.97 5.90
C ALA A 92 -5.84 4.63 5.18
N MET A 93 -4.82 4.17 4.47
CA MET A 93 -4.75 2.82 3.91
C MET A 93 -3.34 2.27 4.06
N THR A 94 -3.20 1.06 4.55
CA THR A 94 -1.94 0.31 4.55
C THR A 94 -2.18 -1.09 4.00
N GLY A 95 -1.17 -1.97 4.04
CA GLY A 95 -1.37 -3.33 3.57
C GLY A 95 -0.35 -4.34 4.06
N ALA A 96 -0.73 -5.59 3.86
CA ALA A 96 0.07 -6.78 4.08
C ALA A 96 0.10 -7.60 2.79
N MET A 97 1.10 -8.46 2.64
CA MET A 97 1.21 -9.32 1.48
C MET A 97 1.85 -10.66 1.81
N ARG A 98 1.13 -11.74 1.53
CA ARG A 98 1.71 -13.09 1.49
C ARG A 98 2.46 -13.28 0.18
N LEU A 99 3.76 -13.52 0.30
CA LEU A 99 4.65 -13.70 -0.83
C LEU A 99 4.61 -15.15 -1.33
N ALA A 100 4.31 -15.35 -2.62
CA ALA A 100 4.52 -16.61 -3.31
C ALA A 100 5.93 -16.67 -3.92
N GLY A 101 6.61 -17.81 -3.73
CA GLY A 101 7.97 -18.04 -4.24
C GLY A 101 7.98 -18.55 -5.69
N PRO A 102 9.09 -18.35 -6.43
CA PRO A 102 10.21 -17.44 -6.11
C PRO A 102 9.74 -15.98 -6.05
N VAL A 103 10.45 -15.05 -5.41
CA VAL A 103 10.11 -13.62 -5.49
C VAL A 103 10.84 -12.94 -6.66
N GLU A 104 10.27 -11.87 -7.20
CA GLU A 104 10.83 -11.10 -8.32
C GLU A 104 12.22 -10.55 -7.99
N ARG A 105 13.08 -10.49 -9.01
CA ARG A 105 14.35 -9.79 -8.92
C ARG A 105 14.14 -8.31 -9.21
N THR A 106 14.01 -7.51 -8.17
CA THR A 106 13.88 -6.05 -8.26
C THR A 106 15.25 -5.36 -8.15
N PRO A 107 15.51 -4.28 -8.93
CA PRO A 107 16.73 -3.47 -8.80
C PRO A 107 16.66 -2.47 -7.63
N PHE A 108 15.50 -2.39 -6.96
CA PHE A 108 15.21 -1.53 -5.83
C PHE A 108 14.59 -2.33 -4.67
N ALA A 109 14.61 -1.75 -3.48
CA ALA A 109 13.94 -2.31 -2.31
C ALA A 109 12.42 -2.20 -2.45
N VAL A 110 11.72 -3.23 -2.01
CA VAL A 110 10.25 -3.31 -1.96
C VAL A 110 9.82 -3.70 -0.56
N ALA A 111 8.83 -3.00 -0.01
CA ALA A 111 8.29 -3.25 1.33
C ALA A 111 6.77 -3.48 1.25
N PRO A 112 6.30 -4.70 0.88
CA PRO A 112 4.89 -4.96 0.65
C PRO A 112 4.11 -5.22 1.95
N GLY A 113 4.77 -5.11 3.11
CA GLY A 113 4.18 -5.31 4.42
C GLY A 113 4.43 -6.70 5.02
N PRO A 114 3.81 -7.02 6.15
CA PRO A 114 3.84 -8.35 6.76
C PRO A 114 3.17 -9.43 5.89
N GLY A 115 3.49 -10.69 6.16
CA GLY A 115 2.93 -11.86 5.45
C GLY A 115 1.55 -12.31 5.89
N ALA A 116 0.97 -11.64 6.89
CA ALA A 116 -0.39 -11.85 7.38
C ALA A 116 -1.09 -10.48 7.53
N PRO A 117 -2.41 -10.39 7.28
CA PRO A 117 -3.14 -9.14 7.46
C PRO A 117 -3.20 -8.75 8.93
N PHE A 118 -3.37 -7.45 9.17
CA PHE A 118 -3.37 -6.86 10.50
C PHE A 118 -4.27 -5.63 10.53
N VAL A 119 -4.60 -5.19 11.72
CA VAL A 119 -5.15 -3.86 11.96
C VAL A 119 -4.19 -3.00 12.75
N VAL A 120 -4.47 -1.71 12.77
CA VAL A 120 -3.77 -0.71 13.56
C VAL A 120 -4.68 -0.28 14.71
N PRO A 121 -4.55 -0.86 15.91
CA PRO A 121 -5.48 -0.61 17.02
C PRO A 121 -5.60 0.86 17.41
N ARG A 122 -4.50 1.63 17.37
CA ARG A 122 -4.53 3.06 17.69
C ARG A 122 -5.40 3.89 16.73
N ILE A 123 -5.65 3.41 15.51
CA ILE A 123 -6.53 4.08 14.55
C ILE A 123 -7.96 3.59 14.77
N LEU A 124 -8.20 2.27 14.79
CA LEU A 124 -9.54 1.71 15.01
C LEU A 124 -10.15 2.10 16.35
N GLY A 125 -9.34 2.10 17.40
CA GLY A 125 -9.73 2.49 18.76
C GLY A 125 -9.71 4.01 18.99
N ALA A 126 -9.35 4.84 18.00
CA ALA A 126 -9.26 6.28 18.19
C ALA A 126 -10.61 6.94 18.46
N ALA A 127 -11.70 6.38 17.94
CA ALA A 127 -13.06 6.82 18.22
C ALA A 127 -14.09 5.72 17.89
N PRO A 128 -15.26 5.68 18.56
CA PRO A 128 -16.28 4.63 18.37
C PRO A 128 -16.82 4.50 16.93
N ARG A 129 -16.68 5.55 16.11
CA ARG A 129 -17.13 5.57 14.71
C ARG A 129 -16.00 5.33 13.70
N VAL A 130 -14.78 5.01 14.12
CA VAL A 130 -13.75 4.58 13.16
C VAL A 130 -14.03 3.13 12.77
N ARG A 131 -13.89 2.82 11.48
CA ARG A 131 -14.09 1.49 10.92
C ARG A 131 -12.95 1.14 9.98
N GLY A 132 -12.49 -0.09 10.03
CA GLY A 132 -11.57 -0.67 9.06
C GLY A 132 -12.33 -1.46 8.01
N VAL A 133 -11.79 -1.54 6.81
CA VAL A 133 -12.23 -2.46 5.75
C VAL A 133 -11.00 -3.18 5.22
N ILE A 134 -11.04 -4.52 5.25
CA ILE A 134 -10.03 -5.36 4.62
C ILE A 134 -10.53 -5.89 3.27
N ALA A 135 -9.68 -5.80 2.25
CA ALA A 135 -9.93 -6.35 0.91
C ALA A 135 -8.70 -7.06 0.37
N GLN A 136 -8.90 -8.21 -0.28
CA GLN A 136 -7.83 -8.89 -1.00
C GLN A 136 -7.52 -8.19 -2.32
N VAL A 137 -6.24 -7.96 -2.59
CA VAL A 137 -5.72 -7.45 -3.86
C VAL A 137 -4.75 -8.48 -4.45
N ALA A 138 -5.03 -8.97 -5.65
CA ALA A 138 -4.08 -9.83 -6.37
C ALA A 138 -2.92 -8.98 -6.90
N VAL A 139 -1.68 -9.42 -6.66
CA VAL A 139 -0.47 -8.75 -7.14
C VAL A 139 0.45 -9.80 -7.75
N GLY A 140 0.37 -10.00 -9.05
CA GLY A 140 1.01 -11.13 -9.74
C GLY A 140 0.59 -12.45 -9.10
N ARG A 141 1.57 -13.21 -8.62
CA ARG A 141 1.35 -14.45 -7.86
C ARG A 141 1.13 -14.25 -6.35
N HIS A 142 1.28 -13.03 -5.85
CA HIS A 142 1.18 -12.72 -4.44
C HIS A 142 -0.27 -12.43 -4.02
N THR A 143 -0.56 -12.67 -2.74
CA THR A 143 -1.84 -12.28 -2.14
C THR A 143 -1.61 -11.04 -1.30
N GLY A 144 -2.10 -9.89 -1.74
CA GLY A 144 -2.12 -8.65 -0.98
C GLY A 144 -3.42 -8.48 -0.21
N TRP A 145 -3.36 -7.72 0.88
CA TRP A 145 -4.52 -7.28 1.65
C TRP A 145 -4.40 -5.79 1.90
N ALA A 146 -5.30 -5.01 1.31
CA ALA A 146 -5.46 -3.61 1.63
C ALA A 146 -6.29 -3.49 2.91
N ILE A 147 -5.84 -2.65 3.84
CA ILE A 147 -6.57 -2.33 5.07
C ILE A 147 -6.79 -0.81 5.08
N THR A 148 -8.05 -0.42 4.85
CA THR A 148 -8.46 0.98 4.73
C THR A 148 -9.30 1.39 5.93
N TYR A 149 -9.02 2.57 6.48
CA TYR A 149 -9.70 3.11 7.65
C TYR A 149 -10.60 4.27 7.25
N PHE A 150 -11.80 4.31 7.84
CA PHE A 150 -12.80 5.34 7.63
C PHE A 150 -13.30 5.89 8.96
N GLY A 151 -13.71 7.16 8.97
CA GLY A 151 -14.34 7.83 10.10
C GLY A 151 -13.66 9.18 10.39
N ARG A 152 -13.71 9.60 11.65
CA ARG A 152 -13.02 10.79 12.15
C ARG A 152 -12.20 10.39 13.37
N PRO A 153 -10.89 10.14 13.22
CA PRO A 153 -10.05 9.79 14.36
C PRO A 153 -9.95 10.98 15.32
N ALA A 154 -9.65 10.73 16.59
CA ALA A 154 -9.43 11.79 17.57
C ALA A 154 -8.29 12.73 17.12
N PRO A 155 -8.35 14.03 17.41
CA PRO A 155 -7.25 14.96 17.15
C PRO A 155 -5.92 14.43 17.71
N GLY A 156 -4.84 14.52 16.94
CA GLY A 156 -3.52 14.01 17.33
C GLY A 156 -3.30 12.51 17.09
N THR A 157 -4.30 11.76 16.60
CA THR A 157 -4.11 10.36 16.20
C THR A 157 -3.06 10.26 15.09
N ARG A 158 -1.95 9.57 15.37
CA ARG A 158 -0.92 9.28 14.36
C ARG A 158 -1.41 8.21 13.40
N LEU A 159 -1.47 8.53 12.11
CA LEU A 159 -1.92 7.61 11.07
C LEU A 159 -0.84 6.57 10.73
N VAL A 160 -1.04 5.82 9.66
CA VAL A 160 -0.11 4.81 9.16
C VAL A 160 0.34 5.19 7.75
N ASN A 161 1.57 4.85 7.40
CA ASN A 161 2.11 5.08 6.06
C ASN A 161 1.27 4.34 5.00
N LEU A 162 1.15 4.96 3.82
CA LEU A 162 0.49 4.32 2.70
C LEU A 162 1.21 3.03 2.31
N TRP A 163 0.45 2.04 1.85
CA TRP A 163 0.99 0.74 1.47
C TRP A 163 2.14 0.85 0.46
N GLY A 164 3.28 0.25 0.78
CA GLY A 164 4.50 0.31 -0.02
C GLY A 164 5.32 1.60 0.15
N THR A 165 4.95 2.50 1.07
CA THR A 165 5.60 3.80 1.27
C THR A 165 6.04 4.01 2.72
N ASP A 166 6.83 5.05 2.96
CA ASP A 166 7.24 5.51 4.30
C ASP A 166 6.48 6.77 4.78
N SER A 167 5.38 7.13 4.10
CA SER A 167 4.64 8.36 4.37
C SER A 167 3.15 8.26 4.10
N TYR A 168 2.37 9.16 4.67
CA TYR A 168 0.93 9.29 4.42
C TYR A 168 0.54 10.74 4.13
N PRO A 169 -0.50 10.98 3.30
CA PRO A 169 -0.99 12.32 3.04
C PRO A 169 -1.63 12.91 4.29
N VAL A 170 -1.37 14.19 4.54
CA VAL A 170 -2.02 14.96 5.59
C VAL A 170 -2.96 15.95 4.93
N ALA A 171 -4.21 15.96 5.39
CA ALA A 171 -5.18 16.98 5.03
C ALA A 171 -5.64 17.73 6.29
N ARG A 172 -5.82 19.05 6.16
CA ARG A 172 -6.46 19.90 7.16
C ARG A 172 -7.62 20.62 6.49
N ASP A 173 -8.79 20.57 7.12
CA ASP A 173 -10.02 21.20 6.62
C ASP A 173 -10.35 20.84 5.15
N GLY A 174 -10.08 19.59 4.77
CA GLY A 174 -10.30 19.07 3.42
C GLY A 174 -9.22 19.47 2.40
N LEU A 175 -8.24 20.30 2.77
CA LEU A 175 -7.13 20.70 1.92
C LEU A 175 -5.89 19.85 2.19
N TRP A 176 -5.22 19.41 1.12
CA TRP A 176 -3.95 18.69 1.24
C TRP A 176 -2.86 19.65 1.72
N THR A 177 -2.23 19.33 2.84
CA THR A 177 -1.20 20.18 3.46
C THR A 177 0.20 19.58 3.38
N GLY A 178 0.35 18.39 2.80
CA GLY A 178 1.64 17.72 2.62
C GLY A 178 1.61 16.24 2.98
N ARG A 179 2.77 15.71 3.35
CA ARG A 179 2.95 14.32 3.80
C ARG A 179 3.56 14.31 5.20
N ALA A 180 3.14 13.35 6.02
CA ALA A 180 3.80 13.02 7.27
C ALA A 180 4.33 11.59 7.19
N ARG A 181 5.19 11.23 8.15
CA ARG A 181 5.82 9.90 8.24
C ARG A 181 5.55 9.34 9.62
N GLU A 182 5.32 8.04 9.70
CA GLU A 182 5.24 7.31 10.97
C GLU A 182 6.27 6.18 10.94
N GLU A 183 7.04 6.05 12.02
CA GLU A 183 7.89 4.88 12.20
C GLU A 183 6.99 3.63 12.31
N SER A 184 7.15 2.71 11.37
CA SER A 184 6.30 1.51 11.31
C SER A 184 6.96 0.39 12.08
N GLY A 185 6.35 -0.02 13.19
CA GLY A 185 6.77 -1.14 14.02
C GLY A 185 5.66 -2.17 14.17
N VAL A 186 5.97 -3.46 14.00
CA VAL A 186 4.97 -4.53 14.04
C VAL A 186 4.34 -4.71 15.43
N GLU A 187 5.01 -4.23 16.48
CA GLU A 187 4.46 -4.19 17.84
C GLU A 187 3.21 -3.30 17.97
N ARG A 188 2.97 -2.44 16.97
CA ARG A 188 1.82 -1.54 16.90
C ARG A 188 0.66 -2.12 16.12
N TYR A 189 0.80 -3.34 15.61
CA TYR A 189 -0.19 -4.02 14.79
C TYR A 189 -0.83 -5.16 15.58
N ASP A 190 -2.10 -5.41 15.29
CA ASP A 190 -2.80 -6.57 15.80
C ASP A 190 -3.14 -7.51 14.63
N PHE A 191 -2.62 -8.72 14.72
CA PHE A 191 -2.80 -9.78 13.72
C PHE A 191 -3.95 -10.72 14.07
N ASP A 192 -4.52 -10.60 15.28
CA ASP A 192 -5.75 -11.31 15.64
C ASP A 192 -6.96 -10.47 15.19
N LEU A 193 -7.47 -10.78 14.01
CA LEU A 193 -8.55 -10.00 13.40
C LEU A 193 -9.93 -10.34 13.96
N GLU A 194 -10.09 -11.50 14.60
CA GLU A 194 -11.40 -12.01 14.99
C GLU A 194 -12.16 -11.07 15.95
N PRO A 195 -11.53 -10.50 17.01
CA PRO A 195 -12.21 -9.55 17.89
C PRO A 195 -12.69 -8.28 17.15
N TRP A 196 -11.90 -7.80 16.19
CA TRP A 196 -12.23 -6.59 15.42
C TRP A 196 -13.38 -6.84 14.45
N VAL A 197 -13.40 -8.02 13.83
CA VAL A 197 -14.50 -8.43 12.94
C VAL A 197 -15.77 -8.71 13.74
N GLY A 198 -15.67 -9.39 14.88
CA GLY A 198 -16.80 -9.71 15.75
C GLY A 198 -17.49 -8.48 16.33
N THR A 199 -16.74 -7.43 16.65
CA THR A 199 -17.29 -6.14 17.11
C THR A 199 -17.82 -5.25 15.97
N GLY A 200 -17.58 -5.62 14.70
CA GLY A 200 -17.88 -4.79 13.54
C GLY A 200 -16.98 -3.56 13.40
N ALA A 201 -15.86 -3.51 14.15
CA ALA A 201 -14.84 -2.47 13.98
C ALA A 201 -14.03 -2.67 12.69
N LEU A 202 -13.83 -3.92 12.28
CA LEU A 202 -13.29 -4.32 10.99
C LEU A 202 -14.38 -4.99 10.15
N LEU A 203 -14.67 -4.42 8.99
CA LEU A 203 -15.53 -5.00 7.95
C LEU A 203 -14.64 -5.62 6.87
N TRP A 204 -15.24 -6.42 6.01
CA TRP A 204 -14.48 -7.16 5.01
C TRP A 204 -15.24 -7.29 3.70
N THR A 205 -14.51 -7.52 2.61
CA THR A 205 -15.07 -7.79 1.28
C THR A 205 -14.69 -9.20 0.85
N THR A 206 -15.53 -9.83 0.02
CA THR A 206 -15.21 -11.18 -0.50
C THR A 206 -14.03 -11.08 -1.48
N PRO A 207 -12.99 -11.93 -1.40
CA PRO A 207 -11.91 -11.96 -2.38
C PRO A 207 -12.45 -12.08 -3.81
N GLY A 208 -11.95 -11.22 -4.70
CA GLY A 208 -12.39 -11.17 -6.11
C GLY A 208 -13.73 -10.48 -6.35
N ASP A 209 -14.39 -9.94 -5.32
CA ASP A 209 -15.59 -9.13 -5.49
C ASP A 209 -15.24 -7.72 -5.98
N GLU A 210 -15.38 -7.49 -7.28
CA GLU A 210 -15.14 -6.19 -7.91
C GLU A 210 -16.08 -5.09 -7.44
N SER A 211 -17.25 -5.45 -6.88
CA SER A 211 -18.16 -4.48 -6.28
C SER A 211 -17.69 -4.03 -4.89
N ALA A 212 -16.75 -4.75 -4.27
CA ALA A 212 -16.34 -4.54 -2.88
C ALA A 212 -17.55 -4.46 -1.93
N THR A 213 -18.52 -5.37 -2.05
CA THR A 213 -19.67 -5.44 -1.16
C THR A 213 -19.21 -5.68 0.26
N LEU A 214 -19.66 -4.81 1.17
CA LEU A 214 -19.27 -4.88 2.58
C LEU A 214 -19.98 -6.01 3.29
N ARG A 215 -19.21 -6.73 4.09
CA ARG A 215 -19.67 -7.80 4.97
C ARG A 215 -19.22 -7.52 6.40
N THR A 216 -20.02 -7.99 7.34
CA THR A 216 -19.84 -7.83 8.79
C THR A 216 -19.88 -9.18 9.46
N GLY A 217 -19.34 -9.24 10.69
CA GLY A 217 -19.32 -10.47 11.48
C GLY A 217 -18.27 -11.48 11.01
N VAL A 218 -18.01 -12.45 11.89
CA VAL A 218 -16.97 -13.47 11.72
C VAL A 218 -17.36 -14.55 10.71
N ASP A 219 -18.66 -14.75 10.51
CA ASP A 219 -19.20 -15.82 9.67
C ASP A 219 -18.78 -15.67 8.21
N GLY A 220 -17.98 -16.63 7.76
CA GLY A 220 -17.46 -16.67 6.39
C GLY A 220 -16.38 -15.64 6.08
N CYS A 221 -15.82 -14.95 7.08
CA CYS A 221 -14.73 -14.00 6.87
C CYS A 221 -13.43 -14.75 6.48
N PRO A 222 -12.91 -14.55 5.26
CA PRO A 222 -11.76 -15.32 4.75
C PRO A 222 -10.41 -14.84 5.28
N TYR A 223 -10.42 -13.78 6.09
CA TYR A 223 -9.21 -13.14 6.61
C TYR A 223 -8.86 -13.57 8.03
N LEU A 224 -9.71 -14.38 8.67
CA LEU A 224 -9.47 -14.92 10.01
C LEU A 224 -8.52 -16.13 9.96
N GLY A 225 -7.67 -16.26 10.98
CA GLY A 225 -6.74 -17.40 11.11
C GLY A 225 -5.66 -17.50 10.04
N LEU A 226 -5.46 -16.47 9.21
CA LEU A 226 -4.43 -16.48 8.17
C LEU A 226 -3.03 -16.51 8.79
N THR A 227 -2.26 -17.54 8.45
CA THR A 227 -0.87 -17.70 8.90
C THR A 227 0.09 -16.95 7.97
N GLY A 228 1.18 -16.42 8.54
CA GLY A 228 2.28 -15.82 7.80
C GLY A 228 3.24 -15.07 8.70
N PRO A 229 4.42 -14.66 8.18
CA PRO A 229 5.36 -13.85 8.94
C PRO A 229 4.74 -12.53 9.42
N ARG A 230 4.76 -12.27 10.73
CA ARG A 230 4.25 -11.03 11.34
C ARG A 230 5.30 -9.91 11.40
N ARG A 231 6.26 -9.95 10.47
CA ARG A 231 7.39 -9.02 10.33
C ARG A 231 7.33 -8.40 8.95
N PHE A 232 7.81 -7.17 8.79
CA PHE A 232 7.84 -6.52 7.49
C PHE A 232 8.74 -7.28 6.54
N ALA A 233 8.21 -7.66 5.37
CA ALA A 233 9.04 -8.18 4.29
C ALA A 233 9.77 -7.02 3.60
N LEU A 234 11.06 -7.25 3.31
CA LEU A 234 11.89 -6.43 2.45
C LEU A 234 12.37 -7.31 1.30
N VAL A 235 11.90 -7.02 0.09
CA VAL A 235 12.26 -7.74 -1.13
C VAL A 235 13.26 -6.91 -1.92
N GLU A 236 14.40 -7.52 -2.27
CA GLU A 236 15.43 -6.91 -3.08
C GLU A 236 16.24 -8.01 -3.77
N ARG A 237 16.53 -7.87 -5.08
CA ARG A 237 17.37 -8.81 -5.84
C ARG A 237 16.91 -10.28 -5.73
N GLY A 238 15.61 -10.52 -5.62
CA GLY A 238 15.04 -11.88 -5.53
C GLY A 238 15.22 -12.52 -4.14
N GLN A 239 15.59 -11.75 -3.13
CA GLN A 239 15.71 -12.20 -1.74
C GLN A 239 14.65 -11.51 -0.88
N VAL A 240 14.20 -12.23 0.16
CA VAL A 240 13.31 -11.69 1.19
C VAL A 240 14.06 -11.61 2.51
N ARG A 241 14.05 -10.43 3.13
CA ARG A 241 14.50 -10.22 4.52
C ARG A 241 13.29 -9.79 5.35
N TYR A 242 13.34 -10.06 6.65
CA TYR A 242 12.28 -9.66 7.57
C TYR A 242 12.83 -8.70 8.61
N ALA A 243 12.06 -7.66 8.92
CA ALA A 243 12.39 -6.65 9.93
C ALA A 243 11.20 -6.41 10.88
N GLU A 244 11.49 -6.10 12.14
CA GLU A 244 10.48 -5.72 13.13
C GLU A 244 9.99 -4.28 12.92
N ARG A 245 10.84 -3.44 12.34
CA ARG A 245 10.56 -2.03 12.08
C ARG A 245 10.99 -1.65 10.66
N LEU A 246 10.23 -0.77 10.03
CA LEU A 246 10.66 -0.05 8.84
C LEU A 246 11.04 1.36 9.26
N GLY A 247 12.31 1.69 9.07
CA GLY A 247 12.83 3.02 9.34
C GLY A 247 12.20 4.06 8.42
N VAL A 248 12.16 5.30 8.92
CA VAL A 248 11.92 6.47 8.09
C VAL A 248 13.17 6.68 7.25
N SER A 249 13.04 6.73 5.92
CA SER A 249 14.22 6.97 5.08
C SER A 249 14.64 8.44 5.21
N ASP A 250 15.88 8.74 5.59
CA ASP A 250 16.42 10.11 5.70
C ASP A 250 16.60 10.85 4.35
N ARG A 251 15.87 10.45 3.30
CA ARG A 251 15.88 11.20 2.04
C ARG A 251 15.06 12.48 2.24
N GLY A 252 15.78 13.55 2.57
CA GLY A 252 15.37 14.95 2.40
C GLY A 252 15.46 15.39 0.95
#